data_AF-A0A730IFH6-F1
#
_entry.id   AF-A0A730IFH6-F1
#
_cell.length_a   1.000
_cell.length_b   1.000
_cell.length_c   1.000
_cell.angle_alpha   90.00
_cell.angle_beta   90.00
_cell.angle_gamma   90.00
#
_symmetry.space_group_name_H-M   'P 1'
#
loop_
_entity.id
_entity.type
_entity.pdbx_description
1 polymer ?
#
loop_
_entity_poly.entity_id
_entity_poly.type
_entity_poly.pdbx_seq_one_letter_code
_entity_poly.pdbx_strand_id
1 'polypeptide(L)'
;MNIDKQELREEFQYMQDHYSDPADRDRQIIYIAAEALLDELEKAQRANVAQDDHINQQQDRIEQLEKGHKEAAKQINSWRRLAKQNIAERGKDISELEAARQRIAELEARTVNLSKRSVGEVMHMSGFSRDYAEGWCAGNDNAIHEIRTAGIKVKES
;
A
#
# COMPACT_ATOMS: atom_id res chain seq x y z
N MET A 1 9.16 12.53 -57.71
CA MET A 1 9.19 13.81 -58.44
C MET A 1 8.83 14.88 -57.43
N ASN A 2 9.80 15.69 -56.99
CA ASN A 2 9.53 16.76 -56.04
C ASN A 2 9.18 17.97 -56.89
N ILE A 3 7.91 18.32 -56.93
CA ILE A 3 7.44 19.45 -57.73
C ILE A 3 7.74 20.70 -56.92
N ASP A 4 8.47 21.65 -57.51
CA ASP A 4 8.72 22.94 -56.87
C ASP A 4 7.43 23.76 -56.89
N LYS A 5 6.82 23.92 -55.72
CA LYS A 5 5.55 24.63 -55.56
C LYS A 5 5.72 26.13 -55.76
N GLN A 6 6.91 26.68 -55.52
CA GLN A 6 7.21 28.09 -55.73
C GLN A 6 7.33 28.36 -57.23
N GLU A 7 8.03 27.48 -57.97
CA GLU A 7 8.12 27.54 -59.43
C GLU A 7 6.73 27.45 -60.08
N LEU A 8 5.86 26.55 -59.59
CA LEU A 8 4.47 26.47 -60.05
C LEU A 8 3.64 27.73 -59.75
N ARG A 9 3.82 28.37 -58.59
CA ARG A 9 3.15 29.65 -58.27
C ARG A 9 3.60 30.75 -59.22
N GLU A 10 4.90 30.82 -59.48
CA GLU A 10 5.48 31.81 -60.39
C GLU A 10 4.99 31.61 -61.82
N GLU A 11 4.88 30.36 -62.28
CA GLU A 11 4.26 30.04 -63.57
C GLU A 11 2.78 30.43 -63.59
N PHE A 12 1.99 30.09 -62.57
CA PHE A 12 0.56 30.47 -62.53
C PHE A 12 0.37 31.99 -62.52
N GLN A 13 1.19 32.73 -61.78
CA GLN A 13 1.15 34.19 -61.75
C GLN A 13 1.55 34.79 -63.10
N TYR A 14 2.64 34.31 -63.71
CA TYR A 14 3.08 34.74 -65.04
C TYR A 14 1.98 34.53 -66.09
N MET A 15 1.29 33.40 -66.05
CA MET A 15 0.21 33.10 -66.98
C MET A 15 -1.02 33.97 -66.70
N GLN A 16 -1.41 34.21 -65.44
CA GLN A 16 -2.50 35.15 -65.12
C GLN A 16 -2.24 36.55 -65.69
N ASP A 17 -1.00 37.05 -65.60
CA ASP A 17 -0.62 38.37 -66.09
C ASP A 17 -0.66 38.47 -67.64
N HIS A 18 -0.36 37.38 -68.35
CA HIS A 18 -0.27 37.36 -69.82
C HIS A 18 -1.57 36.93 -70.54
N TYR A 19 -2.42 36.14 -69.90
CA TYR A 19 -3.71 35.69 -70.46
C TYR A 19 -4.87 36.58 -70.00
N SER A 20 -4.74 37.90 -70.09
CA SER A 20 -5.77 38.89 -69.68
C SER A 20 -6.83 39.20 -70.74
N ASP A 21 -6.75 38.59 -71.94
CA ASP A 21 -7.71 38.79 -73.04
C ASP A 21 -9.07 38.10 -72.72
N PRO A 22 -10.22 38.78 -72.90
CA PRO A 22 -11.55 38.18 -72.78
C PRO A 22 -11.78 36.87 -73.55
N ALA A 23 -11.02 36.60 -74.62
CA ALA A 23 -11.08 35.35 -75.38
C ALA A 23 -10.48 34.13 -74.66
N ASP A 24 -9.66 34.33 -73.60
CA ASP A 24 -8.94 33.28 -72.87
C ASP A 24 -9.54 32.97 -71.48
N ARG A 25 -10.78 33.37 -71.24
CA ARG A 25 -11.50 33.23 -69.96
C ARG A 25 -11.47 31.80 -69.40
N ASP A 26 -11.58 30.79 -70.26
CA ASP A 26 -11.55 29.38 -69.85
C ASP A 26 -10.17 28.98 -69.28
N ARG A 27 -9.08 29.55 -69.82
CA ARG A 27 -7.72 29.32 -69.31
C ARG A 27 -7.52 30.00 -67.95
N GLN A 28 -8.01 31.23 -67.78
CA GLN A 28 -7.96 31.95 -66.50
C GLN A 28 -8.66 31.16 -65.38
N ILE A 29 -9.84 30.58 -65.65
CA ILE A 29 -10.58 29.77 -64.69
C ILE A 29 -9.77 28.54 -64.25
N ILE A 30 -9.07 27.89 -65.19
CA ILE A 30 -8.23 26.73 -64.89
C ILE A 30 -7.05 27.13 -63.98
N TYR A 31 -6.40 28.27 -64.22
CA TYR A 31 -5.28 28.72 -63.40
C TYR A 31 -5.70 29.10 -61.97
N ILE A 32 -6.80 29.81 -61.81
CA ILE A 32 -7.36 30.16 -60.50
C ILE A 32 -7.70 28.86 -59.72
N ALA A 33 -8.28 27.87 -60.40
CA ALA A 33 -8.57 26.57 -59.79
C ALA A 33 -7.29 25.82 -59.39
N ALA A 34 -6.24 25.87 -60.23
CA ALA A 34 -4.96 25.23 -59.94
C ALA A 34 -4.23 25.87 -58.74
N GLU A 35 -4.24 27.20 -58.64
CA GLU A 35 -3.68 27.95 -57.51
C GLU A 35 -4.41 27.63 -56.20
N ALA A 36 -5.75 27.60 -56.23
CA ALA A 36 -6.55 27.21 -55.08
C ALA A 36 -6.25 25.77 -54.62
N LEU A 37 -6.07 24.83 -55.54
CA LEU A 37 -5.67 23.46 -55.22
C LEU A 37 -4.25 23.38 -54.64
N LEU A 38 -3.33 24.21 -55.11
CA LEU A 38 -1.96 24.28 -54.58
C LEU A 38 -1.96 24.80 -53.13
N ASP A 39 -2.78 25.81 -52.83
CA ASP A 39 -2.97 26.32 -51.48
C ASP A 39 -3.54 25.26 -50.53
N GLU A 40 -4.59 24.54 -50.96
CA GLU A 40 -5.15 23.46 -50.15
C GLU A 40 -4.16 22.32 -49.93
N LEU A 41 -3.35 21.98 -50.94
CA LEU A 41 -2.30 20.97 -50.80
C LEU A 41 -1.21 21.40 -49.81
N GLU A 42 -0.81 22.67 -49.80
CA GLU A 42 0.15 23.19 -48.83
C GLU A 42 -0.43 23.23 -47.41
N LYS A 43 -1.68 23.64 -47.25
CA LYS A 43 -2.38 23.58 -45.95
C LYS A 43 -2.45 22.15 -45.42
N ALA A 44 -2.83 21.20 -46.26
CA ALA A 44 -2.89 19.79 -45.90
C ALA A 44 -1.50 19.25 -45.52
N GLN A 45 -0.45 19.62 -46.25
CA GLN A 45 0.91 19.20 -45.93
C GLN A 45 1.40 19.77 -44.59
N ARG A 46 1.11 21.05 -44.29
CA ARG A 46 1.44 21.66 -42.99
C ARG A 46 0.67 21.00 -41.84
N ALA A 47 -0.61 20.69 -42.05
CA ALA A 47 -1.42 19.97 -41.07
C ALA A 47 -0.86 18.57 -40.78
N ASN A 48 -0.41 17.84 -41.80
CA ASN A 48 0.19 16.52 -41.63
C ASN A 48 1.50 16.59 -40.82
N VAL A 49 2.37 17.57 -41.08
CA VAL A 49 3.61 17.75 -40.30
C VAL A 49 3.30 18.05 -38.84
N ALA A 50 2.37 18.97 -38.59
CA ALA A 50 1.95 19.30 -37.22
C ALA A 50 1.32 18.08 -36.50
N GLN A 51 0.60 17.23 -37.23
CA GLN A 51 0.03 16.01 -36.69
C GLN A 51 1.12 14.98 -36.37
N ASP A 52 2.14 14.84 -37.20
CA ASP A 52 3.27 13.93 -36.96
C ASP A 52 4.05 14.33 -35.70
N ASP A 53 4.33 15.63 -35.54
CA ASP A 53 4.95 16.18 -34.32
C ASP A 53 4.13 15.87 -33.07
N HIS A 54 2.80 16.01 -33.17
CA HIS A 54 1.90 15.69 -32.06
C HIS A 54 1.87 14.19 -31.76
N ILE A 55 1.89 13.32 -32.78
CA ILE A 55 1.96 11.86 -32.60
C ILE A 55 3.25 11.48 -31.89
N ASN A 56 4.38 12.06 -32.30
CA ASN A 56 5.68 11.81 -31.67
C ASN A 56 5.68 12.25 -30.19
N GLN A 57 5.12 13.42 -29.88
CA GLN A 57 4.95 13.87 -28.49
C GLN A 57 4.03 12.95 -27.68
N GLN A 58 2.96 12.44 -28.28
CA GLN A 58 2.08 11.48 -27.61
C GLN A 58 2.79 10.15 -27.34
N GLN A 59 3.60 9.68 -28.27
CA GLN A 59 4.40 8.45 -28.11
C GLN A 59 5.34 8.58 -26.90
N ASP A 60 6.09 9.68 -26.79
CA ASP A 60 6.99 9.94 -25.65
C ASP A 60 6.24 9.94 -24.31
N ARG A 61 5.05 10.56 -24.27
CA ARG A 61 4.21 10.60 -23.08
C ARG A 61 3.69 9.21 -22.69
N ILE A 62 3.31 8.38 -23.67
CA ILE A 62 2.88 7.00 -23.43
C ILE A 62 4.02 6.20 -22.81
N GLU A 63 5.23 6.29 -23.35
CA GLU A 63 6.40 5.56 -22.81
C GLU A 63 6.72 5.96 -21.37
N GLN A 64 6.63 7.26 -21.05
CA GLN A 64 6.82 7.73 -19.67
C GLN A 64 5.74 7.18 -18.73
N LEU A 65 4.48 7.17 -19.16
CA LEU A 65 3.36 6.63 -18.38
C LEU A 65 3.52 5.12 -18.17
N GLU A 66 3.89 4.35 -19.19
CA GLU A 66 4.13 2.91 -19.08
C GLU A 66 5.26 2.59 -18.10
N LYS A 67 6.34 3.36 -18.13
CA LYS A 67 7.43 3.27 -17.16
C LYS A 67 6.93 3.55 -15.74
N GLY A 68 6.19 4.64 -15.55
CA GLY A 68 5.59 5.00 -14.27
C GLY A 68 4.66 3.91 -13.73
N HIS A 69 3.81 3.35 -14.59
CA HIS A 69 2.92 2.24 -14.22
C HIS A 69 3.69 0.99 -13.79
N LYS A 70 4.76 0.63 -14.49
CA LYS A 70 5.61 -0.50 -14.14
C LYS A 70 6.29 -0.31 -12.77
N GLU A 71 6.76 0.90 -12.49
CA GLU A 71 7.35 1.24 -11.19
C GLU A 71 6.31 1.22 -10.07
N ALA A 72 5.14 1.80 -10.29
CA ALA A 72 4.02 1.75 -9.34
C ALA A 72 3.59 0.29 -9.04
N ALA A 73 3.52 -0.57 -10.06
CA ALA A 73 3.21 -1.99 -9.88
C ALA A 73 4.24 -2.73 -9.02
N LYS A 74 5.53 -2.42 -9.19
CA LYS A 74 6.60 -2.96 -8.33
C LYS A 74 6.42 -2.53 -6.87
N GLN A 75 6.12 -1.25 -6.64
CA GLN A 75 5.90 -0.72 -5.29
C GLN A 75 4.68 -1.37 -4.62
N ILE A 76 3.55 -1.48 -5.33
CA ILE A 76 2.34 -2.15 -4.84
C ILE A 76 2.64 -3.59 -4.43
N ASN A 77 3.39 -4.33 -5.25
CA ASN A 77 3.75 -5.72 -4.93
C ASN A 77 4.67 -5.80 -3.70
N SER A 78 5.64 -4.89 -3.59
CA SER A 78 6.52 -4.79 -2.42
C SER A 78 5.73 -4.54 -1.13
N TRP A 79 4.85 -3.53 -1.14
CA TRP A 79 4.04 -3.16 0.02
C TRP A 79 3.06 -4.25 0.40
N ARG A 80 2.45 -4.92 -0.59
CA ARG A 80 1.59 -6.08 -0.36
C ARG A 80 2.34 -7.21 0.35
N ARG A 81 3.60 -7.46 -0.01
CA ARG A 81 4.42 -8.49 0.63
C ARG A 81 4.72 -8.13 2.09
N LEU A 82 5.13 -6.88 2.34
CA LEU A 82 5.39 -6.39 3.70
C LEU A 82 4.14 -6.45 4.58
N ALA A 83 2.98 -6.03 4.07
CA ALA A 83 1.73 -6.10 4.81
C ALA A 83 1.37 -7.54 5.20
N LYS A 84 1.54 -8.51 4.29
CA LYS A 84 1.31 -9.93 4.59
C LYS A 84 2.25 -10.46 5.67
N GLN A 85 3.54 -10.09 5.60
CA GLN A 85 4.53 -10.48 6.62
C GLN A 85 4.18 -9.90 7.99
N ASN A 86 3.84 -8.61 8.05
CA ASN A 86 3.44 -7.94 9.30
C ASN A 86 2.19 -8.57 9.93
N ILE A 87 1.19 -8.94 9.11
CA ILE A 87 -0.01 -9.63 9.60
C ILE A 87 0.34 -11.00 10.19
N ALA A 88 1.19 -11.77 9.49
CA ALA A 88 1.58 -13.10 9.94
C ALA A 88 2.40 -13.05 11.25
N GLU A 89 3.30 -12.07 11.37
CA GLU A 89 4.11 -11.86 12.58
C GLU A 89 3.22 -11.46 13.77
N ARG A 90 2.35 -10.45 13.58
CA ARG A 90 1.40 -10.05 14.63
C ARG A 90 0.44 -11.17 15.03
N GLY A 91 0.09 -12.06 14.12
CA GLY A 91 -0.71 -13.24 14.45
C GLY A 91 -0.02 -14.18 15.44
N LYS A 92 1.32 -14.30 15.37
CA LYS A 92 2.11 -15.08 16.34
C LYS A 92 2.13 -14.38 17.69
N ASP A 93 2.41 -13.08 17.72
CA ASP A 93 2.44 -12.30 18.95
C ASP A 93 1.10 -12.36 19.70
N ILE A 94 -0.02 -12.28 18.97
CA ILE A 94 -1.37 -12.42 19.55
C ILE A 94 -1.54 -13.80 20.19
N SER A 95 -1.14 -14.86 19.49
CA SER A 95 -1.26 -16.23 20.01
C SER A 95 -0.42 -16.44 21.27
N GLU A 96 0.79 -15.89 21.30
CA GLU A 96 1.67 -15.93 22.48
C GLU A 96 1.09 -15.13 23.66
N LEU A 97 0.52 -13.94 23.38
CA LEU A 97 -0.17 -13.12 24.39
C LEU A 97 -1.39 -13.83 24.96
N GLU A 98 -2.17 -14.51 24.13
CA GLU A 98 -3.32 -15.31 24.60
C GLU A 98 -2.86 -16.47 25.49
N ALA A 99 -1.82 -17.21 25.09
CA ALA A 99 -1.25 -18.27 25.91
C ALA A 99 -0.71 -17.75 27.26
N ALA A 100 -0.03 -16.61 27.26
CA ALA A 100 0.48 -15.98 28.47
C ALA A 100 -0.67 -15.52 29.40
N ARG A 101 -1.71 -14.90 28.84
CA ARG A 101 -2.91 -14.48 29.60
C ARG A 101 -3.62 -15.69 30.22
N GLN A 102 -3.79 -16.76 29.45
CA GLN A 102 -4.38 -17.99 29.96
C GLN A 102 -3.54 -18.57 31.11
N ARG A 103 -2.21 -18.58 30.96
CA ARG A 103 -1.32 -19.06 32.01
C ARG A 103 -1.37 -18.20 33.28
N ILE A 104 -1.45 -16.89 33.14
CA ILE A 104 -1.61 -15.98 34.28
C ILE A 104 -2.93 -16.26 34.99
N ALA A 105 -4.04 -16.36 34.26
CA ALA A 105 -5.34 -16.67 34.83
C ALA A 105 -5.35 -18.03 35.57
N GLU A 106 -4.70 -19.06 35.00
CA GLU A 106 -4.51 -20.35 35.68
C GLU A 106 -3.73 -20.21 36.98
N LEU A 107 -2.65 -19.42 36.99
CA LEU A 107 -1.82 -19.21 38.17
C LEU A 107 -2.56 -18.40 39.24
N GLU A 108 -3.30 -17.37 38.85
CA GLU A 108 -4.15 -16.55 39.75
C GLU A 108 -5.34 -17.34 40.32
N ALA A 109 -5.78 -18.40 39.63
CA ALA A 109 -6.81 -19.31 40.13
C ALA A 109 -6.26 -20.32 41.16
N ARG A 110 -4.94 -20.58 41.20
CA ARG A 110 -4.36 -21.54 42.14
C ARG A 110 -4.49 -21.04 43.58
N THR A 111 -4.74 -21.98 44.48
CA THR A 111 -4.75 -21.76 45.92
C THR A 111 -3.68 -22.59 46.58
N VAL A 112 -2.90 -21.98 47.48
CA VAL A 112 -1.95 -22.69 48.35
C VAL A 112 -2.74 -23.54 49.33
N ASN A 113 -2.35 -24.82 49.43
CA ASN A 113 -2.94 -25.73 50.40
C ASN A 113 -2.10 -25.71 51.69
N LEU A 114 -2.57 -24.96 52.69
CA LEU A 114 -1.93 -24.89 54.00
C LEU A 114 -3.01 -25.05 55.08
N SER A 115 -3.21 -26.30 55.52
CA SER A 115 -4.28 -26.66 56.46
C SER A 115 -4.04 -26.05 57.85
N LYS A 116 -5.08 -25.44 58.42
CA LYS A 116 -5.10 -25.17 59.86
C LYS A 116 -5.31 -26.46 60.63
N ARG A 117 -4.64 -26.57 61.78
CA ARG A 117 -4.78 -27.67 62.74
C ARG A 117 -4.85 -27.07 64.14
N SER A 118 -5.63 -27.70 64.99
CA SER A 118 -5.67 -27.39 66.41
C SER A 118 -4.40 -27.86 67.11
N VAL A 119 -4.10 -27.23 68.25
CA VAL A 119 -2.97 -27.63 69.12
C VAL A 119 -3.06 -29.11 69.49
N GLY A 120 -4.27 -29.61 69.80
CA GLY A 120 -4.48 -31.02 70.15
C GLY A 120 -4.16 -31.99 69.00
N GLU A 121 -4.55 -31.66 67.77
CA GLU A 121 -4.20 -32.46 66.58
C GLU A 121 -2.69 -32.47 66.34
N VAL A 122 -2.02 -31.32 66.48
CA VAL A 122 -0.57 -31.21 66.32
C VAL A 122 0.16 -32.00 67.41
N MET A 123 -0.28 -31.93 68.66
CA MET A 123 0.28 -32.74 69.75
C MET A 123 0.13 -34.23 69.47
N HIS A 124 -1.06 -34.66 69.02
CA HIS A 124 -1.32 -36.06 68.72
C HIS A 124 -0.46 -36.60 67.57
N MET A 125 -0.29 -35.82 66.51
CA MET A 125 0.51 -36.22 65.35
C MET A 125 2.01 -36.20 65.60
N SER A 126 2.47 -35.20 66.35
CA SER A 126 3.90 -34.91 66.48
C SER A 126 4.51 -35.61 67.70
N GLY A 127 3.71 -35.95 68.71
CA GLY A 127 4.17 -36.54 69.97
C GLY A 127 4.92 -35.55 70.88
N PHE A 128 4.98 -34.27 70.51
CA PHE A 128 5.69 -33.24 71.26
C PHE A 128 4.80 -32.54 72.29
N SER A 129 5.44 -31.70 73.11
CA SER A 129 4.78 -30.93 74.16
C SER A 129 3.75 -29.94 73.63
N ARG A 130 2.88 -29.48 74.53
CA ARG A 130 1.90 -28.42 74.24
C ARG A 130 2.58 -27.15 73.73
N ASP A 131 3.67 -26.71 74.36
CA ASP A 131 4.41 -25.51 73.96
C ASP A 131 4.94 -25.59 72.52
N TYR A 132 5.43 -26.77 72.11
CA TYR A 132 5.83 -27.01 70.72
C TYR A 132 4.64 -26.86 69.77
N ALA A 133 3.51 -27.50 70.10
CA ALA A 133 2.32 -27.48 69.27
C ALA A 133 1.71 -26.07 69.16
N GLU A 134 1.70 -25.29 70.24
CA GLU A 134 1.29 -23.88 70.25
C GLU A 134 2.19 -23.03 69.35
N GLY A 135 3.52 -23.20 69.45
CA GLY A 135 4.48 -22.53 68.57
C GLY A 135 4.28 -22.88 67.09
N TRP A 136 4.01 -24.15 66.78
CA TRP A 136 3.71 -24.58 65.41
C TRP A 136 2.43 -23.93 64.88
N CYS A 137 1.35 -23.92 65.67
CA CYS A 137 0.08 -23.29 65.27
C CYS A 137 0.25 -21.78 65.02
N ALA A 138 0.96 -21.09 65.92
CA ALA A 138 1.25 -19.66 65.77
C ALA A 138 2.09 -19.37 64.52
N GLY A 139 3.11 -20.19 64.25
CA GLY A 139 3.91 -20.08 63.03
C GLY A 139 3.09 -20.33 61.75
N ASN A 140 2.18 -21.30 61.78
CA ASN A 140 1.29 -21.61 60.65
C ASN A 140 0.30 -20.46 60.38
N ASP A 141 -0.27 -19.87 61.43
CA ASP A 141 -1.16 -18.71 61.31
C ASP A 141 -0.43 -17.49 60.73
N ASN A 142 0.81 -17.25 61.16
CA ASN A 142 1.65 -16.18 60.60
C ASN A 142 1.96 -16.43 59.12
N ALA A 143 2.32 -17.67 58.74
CA ALA A 143 2.55 -18.02 57.34
C ALA A 143 1.31 -17.80 56.46
N ILE A 144 0.13 -18.21 56.94
CA ILE A 144 -1.14 -17.97 56.23
C ILE A 144 -1.39 -16.46 56.07
N HIS A 145 -1.12 -15.66 57.11
CA HIS A 145 -1.27 -14.21 57.06
C HIS A 145 -0.36 -13.59 55.99
N GLU A 146 0.93 -13.89 56.01
CA GLU A 146 1.91 -13.36 55.05
C GLU A 146 1.58 -13.75 53.60
N ILE A 147 1.16 -15.00 53.37
CA ILE A 147 0.75 -15.48 52.03
C ILE A 147 -0.46 -14.68 51.52
N ARG A 148 -1.45 -14.42 52.37
CA ARG A 148 -2.64 -13.62 52.01
C ARG A 148 -2.28 -12.16 51.79
N THR A 149 -1.40 -11.58 52.60
CA THR A 149 -0.89 -10.21 52.42
C THR A 149 -0.18 -10.04 51.09
N ALA A 150 0.50 -11.08 50.60
CA ALA A 150 1.09 -11.13 49.25
C ALA A 150 0.05 -11.30 48.11
N GLY A 151 -1.26 -11.34 48.42
CA GLY A 151 -2.32 -11.51 47.44
C GLY A 151 -2.52 -12.95 46.95
N ILE A 152 -1.87 -13.93 47.59
CA ILE A 152 -1.96 -15.34 47.19
C ILE A 152 -3.13 -16.00 47.94
N LYS A 153 -3.98 -16.71 47.19
CA LYS A 153 -5.11 -17.44 47.76
C LYS A 153 -4.61 -18.64 48.57
N VAL A 154 -5.14 -18.82 49.77
CA VAL A 154 -4.92 -20.00 50.62
C VAL A 154 -6.26 -20.72 50.78
N LYS A 155 -6.27 -22.04 50.61
CA LYS A 155 -7.48 -22.86 50.77
C LYS A 155 -8.04 -22.67 52.18
N GLU A 156 -9.33 -22.36 52.29
CA GLU A 156 -10.01 -22.32 53.58
C GLU A 156 -10.06 -23.76 54.14
N SER A 157 -9.67 -23.90 55.41
CA SER A 157 -9.62 -25.17 56.15
C SER A 157 -10.93 -25.42 56.86
#